data_AF-A0A2N3A4U8-F1
#
_entry.id   AF-A0A2N3A4U8-F1
#
_cell.length_a   1.000
_cell.length_b   1.000
_cell.length_c   1.000
_cell.angle_alpha   90.00
_cell.angle_beta   90.00
_cell.angle_gamma   90.00
#
_symmetry.space_group_name_H-M   'P 1'
#
loop_
_entity.id
_entity.type
_entity.pdbx_description
1 polymer ?
#
loop_
_entity_poly.entity_id
_entity_poly.type
_entity_poly.pdbx_seq_one_letter_code
_entity_poly.pdbx_strand_id
1 'polypeptide(L)'
;MKNVLIILMIILLSGSSCNATSDEKVNNGISAGKIISDINKGKAILVKGKIITDDLDFSQVKNIQVFNSSNQMVVIDVPVTFLDCIFMGKVLTNSMVENTSKNTGFRHSLTFEACDFRQEADFDNITVEGNVNFTGAIFRERAKFNNVTFKGRNNYFTAFTSEKYFSMQEASVRGAIDFFKGKVKGKISFQSTEFMGITRFSDLDCDGVSDFSLVRFRDDALFTYSNFTGDFRMANSSVQGRFDLNSVEFQANAFLSDSKFFGPVNFSKTSVKGKFDLSHSIFYANSPDFSEFVFLSPENIIISGAKIVYYDNLLPLKKN
;
A
#
# COMPACT_ATOMS: atom_id res chain seq x y z
N MET A 1 -36.45 -70.13 -12.41
CA MET A 1 -35.35 -69.15 -12.52
C MET A 1 -35.67 -67.97 -11.62
N LYS A 2 -34.80 -67.76 -10.62
CA LYS A 2 -34.56 -66.55 -9.80
C LYS A 2 -35.76 -65.66 -9.43
N ASN A 3 -36.23 -65.85 -8.19
CA ASN A 3 -36.76 -64.77 -7.36
C ASN A 3 -35.65 -63.75 -7.12
N VAL A 4 -35.84 -62.50 -7.53
CA VAL A 4 -34.99 -61.37 -7.11
C VAL A 4 -35.86 -60.37 -6.37
N LEU A 5 -35.57 -60.27 -5.08
CA LEU A 5 -36.04 -59.28 -4.12
C LEU A 5 -35.78 -57.85 -4.63
N ILE A 6 -36.81 -57.01 -4.70
CA ILE A 6 -36.65 -55.56 -4.78
C ILE A 6 -36.70 -55.04 -3.35
N ILE A 7 -35.54 -54.65 -2.82
CA ILE A 7 -35.42 -53.99 -1.51
C ILE A 7 -35.84 -52.54 -1.69
N LEU A 8 -37.02 -52.20 -1.15
CA LEU A 8 -37.50 -50.82 -1.04
C LEU A 8 -36.89 -50.21 0.23
N MET A 9 -35.86 -49.37 0.05
CA MET A 9 -35.17 -48.70 1.15
C MET A 9 -36.03 -47.52 1.64
N ILE A 10 -36.71 -47.72 2.77
CA ILE A 10 -37.47 -46.69 3.48
C ILE A 10 -36.49 -45.76 4.19
N ILE A 11 -36.37 -44.51 3.71
CA ILE A 11 -35.62 -43.45 4.39
C ILE A 11 -36.50 -42.92 5.53
N LEU A 12 -36.12 -43.26 6.76
CA LEU A 12 -36.68 -42.70 7.98
C LEU A 12 -36.23 -41.23 8.13
N LEU A 13 -37.19 -40.31 7.98
CA LEU A 13 -37.07 -38.91 8.38
C LEU A 13 -37.15 -38.82 9.92
N SER A 14 -36.00 -38.82 10.60
CA SER A 14 -35.93 -38.36 11.99
C SER A 14 -35.75 -36.84 12.01
N GLY A 15 -36.83 -36.13 12.34
CA GLY A 15 -36.81 -34.70 12.60
C GLY A 15 -36.00 -34.38 13.85
N SER A 16 -34.78 -33.88 13.66
CA SER A 16 -34.02 -33.24 14.73
C SER A 16 -34.45 -31.78 14.79
N SER A 17 -35.29 -31.48 15.77
CA SER A 17 -35.58 -30.13 16.24
C SER A 17 -34.26 -29.42 16.56
N CYS A 18 -33.85 -28.47 15.73
CA CYS A 18 -32.79 -27.53 16.09
C CYS A 18 -33.31 -26.68 17.26
N ASN A 19 -32.86 -27.01 18.47
CA ASN A 19 -32.87 -26.08 19.58
C ASN A 19 -32.06 -24.86 19.16
N ALA A 20 -32.76 -23.75 18.87
CA ALA A 20 -32.14 -22.43 18.82
C ALA A 20 -31.61 -22.14 20.22
N THR A 21 -30.31 -22.41 20.42
CA THR A 21 -29.57 -21.90 21.56
C THR A 21 -29.65 -20.39 21.51
N SER A 22 -30.22 -19.83 22.56
CA SER A 22 -30.26 -18.41 22.94
C SER A 22 -29.30 -17.51 22.17
N ASP A 23 -29.81 -16.40 21.64
CA ASP A 23 -29.04 -15.21 21.29
C ASP A 23 -28.14 -14.83 22.49
N GLU A 24 -26.92 -15.36 22.53
CA GLU A 24 -25.87 -14.73 23.29
C GLU A 24 -25.79 -13.32 22.73
N LYS A 25 -26.02 -12.31 23.57
CA LYS A 25 -25.59 -10.94 23.26
C LYS A 25 -24.06 -11.02 23.08
N VAL A 26 -23.62 -11.33 21.87
CA VAL A 26 -22.20 -11.42 21.55
C VAL A 26 -21.68 -9.98 21.61
N ASN A 27 -21.18 -9.58 22.79
CA ASN A 27 -20.45 -8.34 22.91
C ASN A 27 -19.11 -8.53 22.18
N ASN A 28 -19.11 -8.25 20.89
CA ASN A 28 -17.92 -8.30 20.03
C ASN A 28 -17.12 -6.99 20.08
N GLY A 29 -17.52 -6.04 20.92
CA GLY A 29 -16.81 -4.79 21.15
C GLY A 29 -15.59 -4.97 22.06
N ILE A 30 -14.48 -4.32 21.70
CA ILE A 30 -13.33 -4.11 22.57
C ILE A 30 -13.01 -2.61 22.59
N SER A 31 -12.81 -2.03 23.77
CA SER A 31 -12.35 -0.64 23.84
C SER A 31 -10.87 -0.55 23.48
N ALA A 32 -10.49 0.51 22.76
CA ALA A 32 -9.10 0.77 22.45
C ALA A 32 -8.28 1.02 23.72
N GLY A 33 -8.88 1.62 24.74
CA GLY A 33 -8.25 1.77 26.06
C GLY A 33 -7.77 0.45 26.68
N LYS A 34 -8.49 -0.66 26.45
CA LYS A 34 -8.03 -2.00 26.87
C LYS A 34 -6.80 -2.45 26.09
N ILE A 35 -6.78 -2.24 24.78
CA ILE A 35 -5.63 -2.57 23.91
C ILE A 35 -4.40 -1.77 24.36
N ILE A 36 -4.53 -0.45 24.56
CA ILE A 36 -3.46 0.41 25.07
C ILE A 36 -2.99 -0.04 26.46
N SER A 37 -3.91 -0.47 27.34
CA SER A 37 -3.56 -1.02 28.65
C SER A 37 -2.75 -2.32 28.53
N ASP A 38 -3.12 -3.22 27.61
CA ASP A 38 -2.41 -4.47 27.39
C ASP A 38 -1.01 -4.24 26.79
N ILE A 39 -0.86 -3.29 25.85
CA ILE A 39 0.47 -2.86 25.34
C ILE A 39 1.35 -2.33 26.49
N ASN A 40 0.81 -1.44 27.33
CA ASN A 40 1.52 -0.90 28.49
C ASN A 40 1.94 -1.96 29.52
N LYS A 41 1.30 -3.13 29.50
CA LYS A 41 1.65 -4.29 30.35
C LYS A 41 2.63 -5.25 29.65
N GLY A 42 3.16 -4.88 28.48
CA GLY A 42 4.07 -5.72 27.69
C GLY A 42 3.38 -6.93 27.06
N LYS A 43 2.06 -6.90 26.88
CA LYS A 43 1.33 -8.01 26.27
C LYS A 43 1.27 -7.84 24.75
N ALA A 44 1.62 -8.92 24.05
CA ALA A 44 1.36 -9.05 22.61
C ALA A 44 -0.12 -8.81 22.30
N ILE A 45 -0.39 -8.06 21.24
CA ILE A 45 -1.75 -7.79 20.77
C ILE A 45 -2.06 -8.72 19.61
N LEU A 46 -3.01 -9.63 19.84
CA LEU A 46 -3.63 -10.46 18.83
C LEU A 46 -5.14 -10.35 19.00
N VAL A 47 -5.80 -9.63 18.10
CA VAL A 47 -7.25 -9.42 18.12
C VAL A 47 -7.83 -9.91 16.80
N LYS A 48 -8.84 -10.78 16.87
CA LYS A 48 -9.47 -11.39 15.69
C LYS A 48 -10.99 -11.25 15.72
N GLY A 49 -11.60 -10.77 14.62
CA GLY A 49 -13.06 -10.76 14.48
C GLY A 49 -13.77 -9.81 15.44
N LYS A 50 -13.13 -8.72 15.87
CA LYS A 50 -13.66 -7.80 16.90
C LYS A 50 -13.89 -6.40 16.35
N ILE A 51 -14.78 -5.68 17.03
CA ILE A 51 -15.11 -4.28 16.76
C ILE A 51 -14.40 -3.43 17.80
N ILE A 52 -13.47 -2.57 17.37
CA ILE A 52 -12.81 -1.58 18.22
C ILE A 52 -13.73 -0.35 18.26
N THR A 53 -14.29 -0.06 19.43
CA THR A 53 -15.46 0.82 19.57
C THR A 53 -15.15 2.31 19.65
N ASP A 54 -13.91 2.65 19.98
CA ASP A 54 -13.44 4.02 20.23
C ASP A 54 -12.08 4.24 19.53
N ASP A 55 -11.55 5.47 19.61
CA ASP A 55 -10.31 5.85 18.93
C ASP A 55 -9.12 5.04 19.47
N LEU A 56 -8.42 4.32 18.58
CA LEU A 56 -7.18 3.63 18.90
C LEU A 56 -6.00 4.55 18.64
N ASP A 57 -5.56 5.22 19.69
CA ASP A 57 -4.43 6.14 19.65
C ASP A 57 -3.19 5.52 20.32
N PHE A 58 -2.29 4.99 19.48
CA PHE A 58 -1.02 4.42 19.94
C PHE A 58 -0.11 5.47 20.59
N SER A 59 -0.30 6.77 20.31
CA SER A 59 0.52 7.84 20.92
C SER A 59 0.28 7.98 22.43
N GLN A 60 -0.75 7.32 22.98
CA GLN A 60 -1.08 7.27 24.40
C GLN A 60 -0.34 6.16 25.17
N VAL A 61 0.44 5.31 24.50
CA VAL A 61 1.28 4.32 25.17
C VAL A 61 2.36 5.04 26.01
N LYS A 62 2.59 4.54 27.22
CA LYS A 62 3.39 5.21 28.26
C LYS A 62 4.89 5.04 28.06
N ASN A 63 5.31 4.08 27.24
CA ASN A 63 6.71 3.86 26.91
C ASN A 63 7.18 4.95 25.95
N ILE A 64 7.74 6.04 26.48
CA ILE A 64 8.13 7.23 25.73
C ILE A 64 9.64 7.45 25.88
N GLN A 65 10.32 7.62 24.74
CA GLN A 65 11.69 8.07 24.65
C GLN A 65 11.70 9.55 24.25
N VAL A 66 12.28 10.41 25.09
CA VAL A 66 12.38 11.84 24.83
C VAL A 66 13.69 12.09 24.07
N PHE A 67 13.58 12.58 22.83
CA PHE A 67 14.76 12.95 22.05
C PHE A 67 15.20 14.39 22.38
N ASN A 68 14.24 15.31 22.43
CA ASN A 68 14.44 16.69 22.86
C ASN A 68 13.13 17.28 23.41
N SER A 69 13.13 18.57 23.77
CA SER A 69 11.99 19.27 24.37
C SER A 69 10.71 19.28 23.51
N SER A 70 10.82 19.05 22.20
CA SER A 70 9.71 19.14 21.24
C SER A 70 9.44 17.83 20.51
N ASN A 71 10.26 16.80 20.70
CA ASN A 71 10.17 15.53 19.97
C ASN A 71 10.27 14.34 20.92
N GLN A 72 9.20 13.56 20.94
CA GLN A 72 9.07 12.33 21.69
C GLN A 72 8.76 11.16 20.76
N MET A 73 9.31 10.00 21.10
CA MET A 73 9.05 8.75 20.42
C MET A 73 8.33 7.79 21.37
N VAL A 74 7.10 7.43 21.03
CA VAL A 74 6.37 6.36 21.69
C VAL A 74 6.87 5.03 21.15
N VAL A 75 7.24 4.10 22.03
CA VAL A 75 7.84 2.82 21.64
C VAL A 75 6.88 1.67 21.96
N ILE A 76 6.37 1.03 20.91
CA ILE A 76 5.57 -0.19 20.99
C ILE A 76 6.51 -1.39 20.90
N ASP A 77 6.82 -1.98 22.05
CA ASP A 77 7.76 -3.10 22.18
C ASP A 77 7.03 -4.44 22.36
N VAL A 78 5.93 -4.60 21.62
CA VAL A 78 5.15 -5.83 21.52
C VAL A 78 4.67 -5.99 20.07
N PRO A 79 4.48 -7.22 19.58
CA PRO A 79 3.84 -7.41 18.28
C PRO A 79 2.38 -6.96 18.33
N VAL A 80 1.92 -6.33 17.25
CA VAL A 80 0.55 -5.81 17.11
C VAL A 80 -0.10 -6.42 15.87
N THR A 81 -1.15 -7.21 16.10
CA THR A 81 -1.86 -7.94 15.05
C THR A 81 -3.36 -7.87 15.25
N PHE A 82 -4.04 -7.30 14.26
CA PHE A 82 -5.48 -7.30 14.09
C PHE A 82 -5.83 -8.09 12.83
N LEU A 83 -6.76 -9.02 12.96
CA LEU A 83 -7.23 -9.88 11.88
C LEU A 83 -8.75 -9.77 11.77
N ASP A 84 -9.28 -9.36 10.63
CA ASP A 84 -10.73 -9.29 10.40
C ASP A 84 -11.44 -8.42 11.47
N CYS A 85 -10.88 -7.25 11.75
CA CYS A 85 -11.38 -6.33 12.77
C CYS A 85 -12.02 -5.09 12.14
N ILE A 86 -12.99 -4.50 12.84
CA ILE A 86 -13.63 -3.24 12.43
C ILE A 86 -13.22 -2.15 13.42
N PHE A 87 -12.68 -1.04 12.93
CA PHE A 87 -12.35 0.14 13.73
C PHE A 87 -13.42 1.20 13.54
N MET A 88 -14.23 1.43 14.58
CA MET A 88 -15.32 2.42 14.55
C MET A 88 -14.79 3.85 14.75
N GLY A 89 -13.76 4.01 15.58
CA GLY A 89 -13.06 5.27 15.78
C GLY A 89 -11.86 5.45 14.85
N LYS A 90 -11.13 6.54 15.05
CA LYS A 90 -9.86 6.80 14.37
C LYS A 90 -8.78 5.83 14.83
N VAL A 91 -7.82 5.56 13.97
CA VAL A 91 -6.57 4.88 14.35
C VAL A 91 -5.42 5.87 14.18
N LEU A 92 -4.74 6.19 15.27
CA LEU A 92 -3.75 7.27 15.33
C LEU A 92 -2.42 6.73 15.87
N THR A 93 -1.31 7.16 15.28
CA THR A 93 0.04 6.82 15.75
C THR A 93 0.90 8.04 16.06
N ASN A 94 0.35 9.23 15.94
CA ASN A 94 1.05 10.46 16.25
C ASN A 94 0.11 11.44 16.93
N SER A 95 0.68 12.36 17.69
CA SER A 95 -0.05 13.48 18.26
C SER A 95 0.85 14.71 18.43
N MET A 96 0.23 15.88 18.43
CA MET A 96 0.86 17.15 18.74
C MET A 96 0.15 17.71 19.97
N VAL A 97 0.88 17.84 21.09
CA VAL A 97 0.37 18.45 22.31
C VAL A 97 1.22 19.68 22.59
N GLU A 98 0.58 20.86 22.51
CA GLU A 98 1.26 22.15 22.52
C GLU A 98 2.36 22.18 21.43
N ASN A 99 3.64 22.28 21.83
CA ASN A 99 4.80 22.28 20.92
C ASN A 99 5.60 20.96 20.97
N THR A 100 4.99 19.88 21.47
CA THR A 100 5.64 18.56 21.57
C THR A 100 4.98 17.56 20.63
N SER A 101 5.77 17.03 19.68
CA SER A 101 5.37 15.94 18.79
C SER A 101 5.62 14.59 19.44
N LYS A 102 4.66 13.68 19.27
CA LYS A 102 4.80 12.27 19.61
C LYS A 102 4.65 11.47 18.34
N ASN A 103 5.69 10.76 17.95
CA ASN A 103 5.66 9.80 16.84
C ASN A 103 5.81 8.38 17.39
N THR A 104 5.24 7.38 16.72
CA THR A 104 5.26 5.99 17.22
C THR A 104 6.25 5.11 16.46
N GLY A 105 7.10 4.39 17.19
CA GLY A 105 7.97 3.34 16.68
C GLY A 105 7.49 1.95 17.13
N PHE A 106 7.32 1.03 16.19
CA PHE A 106 7.02 -0.38 16.44
C PHE A 106 8.29 -1.22 16.32
N ARG A 107 8.71 -1.86 17.41
CA ARG A 107 9.91 -2.73 17.45
C ARG A 107 9.69 -4.08 16.77
N HIS A 108 8.44 -4.43 16.53
CA HIS A 108 8.01 -5.67 15.88
C HIS A 108 7.13 -5.37 14.66
N SER A 109 6.61 -6.43 14.04
CA SER A 109 5.67 -6.31 12.92
C SER A 109 4.35 -5.65 13.35
N LEU A 110 3.75 -4.92 12.42
CA LEU A 110 2.45 -4.27 12.55
C LEU A 110 1.49 -4.86 11.51
N THR A 111 0.36 -5.41 11.96
CA THR A 111 -0.59 -6.11 11.08
C THR A 111 -2.02 -5.68 11.33
N PHE A 112 -2.71 -5.31 10.26
CA PHE A 112 -4.15 -5.04 10.15
C PHE A 112 -4.69 -5.76 8.90
N GLU A 113 -4.75 -7.09 8.99
CA GLU A 113 -5.21 -7.93 7.87
C GLU A 113 -6.73 -7.98 7.84
N ALA A 114 -7.32 -7.79 6.66
CA ALA A 114 -8.76 -7.77 6.43
C ALA A 114 -9.53 -6.82 7.37
N CYS A 115 -8.89 -5.73 7.81
CA CYS A 115 -9.49 -4.79 8.75
C CYS A 115 -10.26 -3.67 8.03
N ASP A 116 -11.40 -3.24 8.59
CA ASP A 116 -12.25 -2.16 8.06
C ASP A 116 -12.13 -0.90 8.96
N PHE A 117 -11.52 0.15 8.44
CA PHE A 117 -11.32 1.44 9.11
C PHE A 117 -12.46 2.39 8.71
N ARG A 118 -13.40 2.62 9.65
CA ARG A 118 -14.60 3.44 9.41
C ARG A 118 -14.37 4.93 9.55
N GLN A 119 -13.24 5.34 10.14
CA GLN A 119 -12.79 6.71 10.27
C GLN A 119 -11.35 6.83 9.77
N GLU A 120 -10.78 8.03 9.92
CA GLU A 120 -9.40 8.31 9.51
C GLU A 120 -8.39 7.34 10.15
N ALA A 121 -7.49 6.82 9.33
CA ALA A 121 -6.36 5.99 9.73
C ALA A 121 -5.07 6.77 9.47
N ASP A 122 -4.50 7.34 10.53
CA ASP A 122 -3.32 8.18 10.51
C ASP A 122 -2.12 7.41 11.08
N PHE A 123 -1.30 6.90 10.15
CA PHE A 123 -0.03 6.24 10.42
C PHE A 123 1.16 7.16 10.06
N ASP A 124 0.97 8.48 10.02
CA ASP A 124 2.05 9.40 9.68
C ASP A 124 3.19 9.32 10.71
N ASN A 125 4.41 9.50 10.22
CA ASN A 125 5.65 9.57 11.00
C ASN A 125 6.00 8.30 11.79
N ILE A 126 5.51 7.13 11.41
CA ILE A 126 5.87 5.88 12.11
C ILE A 126 7.17 5.26 11.61
N THR A 127 7.84 4.54 12.50
CA THR A 127 8.87 3.57 12.12
C THR A 127 8.41 2.18 12.51
N VAL A 128 8.52 1.20 11.60
CA VAL A 128 8.26 -0.21 11.89
C VAL A 128 9.53 -1.00 11.59
N GLU A 129 10.10 -1.63 12.63
CA GLU A 129 11.30 -2.46 12.50
C GLU A 129 10.99 -3.80 11.83
N GLY A 130 9.80 -4.36 12.11
CA GLY A 130 9.30 -5.58 11.48
C GLY A 130 8.58 -5.36 10.15
N ASN A 131 7.87 -6.39 9.71
CA ASN A 131 7.05 -6.32 8.49
C ASN A 131 5.74 -5.56 8.76
N VAL A 132 5.22 -4.91 7.72
CA VAL A 132 3.90 -4.27 7.73
C VAL A 132 2.92 -5.05 6.87
N ASN A 133 1.69 -5.27 7.36
CA ASN A 133 0.66 -5.98 6.59
C ASN A 133 -0.72 -5.34 6.77
N PHE A 134 -1.25 -4.79 5.67
CA PHE A 134 -2.59 -4.24 5.47
C PHE A 134 -3.33 -4.99 4.35
N THR A 135 -3.01 -6.26 4.14
CA THR A 135 -3.68 -7.09 3.11
C THR A 135 -5.18 -7.12 3.35
N GLY A 136 -5.96 -6.81 2.31
CA GLY A 136 -7.42 -6.76 2.37
C GLY A 136 -7.98 -5.64 3.26
N ALA A 137 -7.16 -4.69 3.73
CA ALA A 137 -7.64 -3.57 4.53
C ALA A 137 -8.56 -2.65 3.72
N ILE A 138 -9.61 -2.14 4.36
CA ILE A 138 -10.56 -1.21 3.77
C ILE A 138 -10.50 0.12 4.54
N PHE A 139 -10.10 1.18 3.86
CA PHE A 139 -10.08 2.54 4.38
C PHE A 139 -11.27 3.32 3.82
N ARG A 140 -12.28 3.58 4.67
CA ARG A 140 -13.47 4.33 4.26
C ARG A 140 -13.22 5.84 4.18
N GLU A 141 -12.32 6.32 5.02
CA GLU A 141 -11.86 7.71 5.05
C GLU A 141 -10.40 7.81 4.63
N ARG A 142 -9.75 8.95 4.90
CA ARG A 142 -8.33 9.16 4.55
C ARG A 142 -7.44 8.13 5.24
N ALA A 143 -6.51 7.56 4.48
CA ALA A 143 -5.46 6.69 4.97
C ALA A 143 -4.09 7.36 4.74
N LYS A 144 -3.37 7.65 5.81
CA LYS A 144 -2.11 8.39 5.73
C LYS A 144 -0.95 7.56 6.29
N PHE A 145 0.12 7.51 5.51
CA PHE A 145 1.38 6.83 5.75
C PHE A 145 2.53 7.74 5.30
N ASN A 146 2.44 9.04 5.57
CA ASN A 146 3.46 10.01 5.21
C ASN A 146 4.64 9.91 6.18
N ASN A 147 5.85 10.14 5.65
CA ASN A 147 7.09 10.16 6.43
C ASN A 147 7.32 8.85 7.22
N VAL A 148 6.78 7.72 6.72
CA VAL A 148 6.95 6.42 7.36
C VAL A 148 8.30 5.80 7.01
N THR A 149 8.86 5.05 7.95
CA THR A 149 10.03 4.20 7.72
C THR A 149 9.69 2.74 7.94
N PHE A 150 9.60 1.95 6.87
CA PHE A 150 9.37 0.51 6.95
C PHE A 150 10.68 -0.24 6.72
N LYS A 151 11.17 -0.91 7.77
CA LYS A 151 12.44 -1.64 7.74
C LYS A 151 12.28 -3.13 7.51
N GLY A 152 11.07 -3.65 7.67
CA GLY A 152 10.73 -5.04 7.39
C GLY A 152 11.09 -5.45 5.97
N ARG A 153 11.45 -6.73 5.81
CA ARG A 153 11.88 -7.29 4.52
C ARG A 153 10.77 -7.30 3.49
N ASN A 154 9.52 -7.53 3.92
CA ASN A 154 8.35 -7.56 3.05
C ASN A 154 7.21 -6.78 3.70
N ASN A 155 6.55 -5.94 2.91
CA ASN A 155 5.43 -5.11 3.33
C ASN A 155 4.25 -5.33 2.38
N TYR A 156 3.04 -5.46 2.92
CA TYR A 156 1.89 -5.89 2.14
C TYR A 156 0.73 -4.92 2.29
N PHE A 157 0.24 -4.45 1.15
CA PHE A 157 -1.00 -3.70 0.96
C PHE A 157 -1.82 -4.41 -0.13
N THR A 158 -1.73 -5.74 -0.24
CA THR A 158 -2.40 -6.46 -1.31
C THR A 158 -3.92 -6.43 -1.14
N ALA A 159 -4.67 -6.28 -2.23
CA ALA A 159 -6.14 -6.21 -2.24
C ALA A 159 -6.75 -5.15 -1.29
N PHE A 160 -5.99 -4.11 -0.93
CA PHE A 160 -6.52 -3.03 -0.11
C PHE A 160 -7.53 -2.18 -0.90
N THR A 161 -8.46 -1.54 -0.20
CA THR A 161 -9.39 -0.57 -0.78
C THR A 161 -9.30 0.76 -0.03
N SER A 162 -9.17 1.87 -0.75
CA SER A 162 -9.32 3.23 -0.19
C SER A 162 -10.44 3.97 -0.91
N GLU A 163 -11.46 4.38 -0.18
CA GLU A 163 -12.61 5.11 -0.74
C GLU A 163 -12.32 6.61 -0.89
N LYS A 164 -11.31 7.11 -0.19
CA LYS A 164 -10.86 8.51 -0.20
C LYS A 164 -9.37 8.57 -0.52
N TYR A 165 -8.70 9.60 -0.01
CA TYR A 165 -7.29 9.84 -0.23
C TYR A 165 -6.43 8.79 0.48
N PHE A 166 -5.55 8.13 -0.28
CA PHE A 166 -4.46 7.29 0.25
C PHE A 166 -3.13 8.01 0.03
N SER A 167 -2.33 8.15 1.08
CA SER A 167 -1.07 8.91 1.04
C SER A 167 0.05 8.13 1.68
N MET A 168 1.15 7.93 0.97
CA MET A 168 2.43 7.43 1.50
C MET A 168 3.55 8.28 0.91
N GLN A 169 3.55 9.56 1.26
CA GLN A 169 4.51 10.54 0.75
C GLN A 169 5.73 10.62 1.65
N GLU A 170 6.87 11.01 1.09
CA GLU A 170 8.14 11.17 1.83
C GLU A 170 8.53 9.93 2.65
N ALA A 171 8.08 8.75 2.22
CA ALA A 171 8.32 7.50 2.93
C ALA A 171 9.68 6.89 2.56
N SER A 172 10.22 6.07 3.46
CA SER A 172 11.41 5.26 3.24
C SER A 172 11.07 3.79 3.48
N VAL A 173 10.98 3.01 2.40
CA VAL A 173 10.62 1.59 2.45
C VAL A 173 11.84 0.76 2.07
N ARG A 174 12.44 0.08 3.04
CA ARG A 174 13.71 -0.65 2.84
C ARG A 174 13.53 -1.99 2.13
N GLY A 175 12.49 -2.74 2.52
CA GLY A 175 12.18 -4.03 1.94
C GLY A 175 11.32 -3.94 0.69
N ALA A 176 10.89 -5.10 0.20
CA ALA A 176 9.87 -5.17 -0.85
C ALA A 176 8.53 -4.66 -0.33
N ILE A 177 7.71 -4.10 -1.22
CA ILE A 177 6.34 -3.69 -0.91
C ILE A 177 5.38 -4.03 -2.03
N ASP A 178 4.21 -4.55 -1.65
CA ASP A 178 3.24 -5.10 -2.60
C ASP A 178 1.86 -4.45 -2.43
N PHE A 179 1.42 -3.72 -3.46
CA PHE A 179 0.10 -3.10 -3.61
C PHE A 179 -0.78 -3.87 -4.62
N PHE A 180 -0.44 -5.11 -4.94
CA PHE A 180 -1.15 -5.94 -5.92
C PHE A 180 -2.66 -5.96 -5.64
N LYS A 181 -3.49 -5.74 -6.68
CA LYS A 181 -4.95 -5.71 -6.58
C LYS A 181 -5.53 -4.61 -5.70
N GLY A 182 -4.75 -3.59 -5.38
CA GLY A 182 -5.24 -2.42 -4.66
C GLY A 182 -6.30 -1.66 -5.45
N LYS A 183 -7.23 -1.01 -4.75
CA LYS A 183 -8.27 -0.16 -5.35
C LYS A 183 -8.34 1.18 -4.63
N VAL A 184 -8.22 2.28 -5.36
CA VAL A 184 -8.32 3.62 -4.77
C VAL A 184 -9.30 4.48 -5.56
N LYS A 185 -10.42 4.84 -4.92
CA LYS A 185 -11.43 5.72 -5.53
C LYS A 185 -11.00 7.19 -5.51
N GLY A 186 -10.25 7.59 -4.48
CA GLY A 186 -9.72 8.95 -4.34
C GLY A 186 -8.37 9.14 -5.04
N LYS A 187 -7.65 10.21 -4.67
CA LYS A 187 -6.24 10.37 -5.05
C LYS A 187 -5.39 9.31 -4.32
N ILE A 188 -4.37 8.79 -5.00
CA ILE A 188 -3.26 8.05 -4.38
C ILE A 188 -1.96 8.85 -4.54
N SER A 189 -1.15 8.96 -3.50
CA SER A 189 0.12 9.70 -3.56
C SER A 189 1.28 8.92 -2.92
N PHE A 190 2.37 8.80 -3.67
CA PHE A 190 3.69 8.32 -3.23
C PHE A 190 4.77 9.36 -3.50
N GLN A 191 4.38 10.64 -3.55
CA GLN A 191 5.29 11.74 -3.87
C GLN A 191 6.52 11.71 -2.94
N SER A 192 7.71 11.89 -3.52
CA SER A 192 8.99 11.93 -2.80
C SER A 192 9.34 10.67 -1.99
N THR A 193 8.70 9.54 -2.25
CA THR A 193 8.98 8.28 -1.56
C THR A 193 10.18 7.54 -2.15
N GLU A 194 11.00 6.95 -1.28
CA GLU A 194 12.09 6.06 -1.68
C GLU A 194 11.73 4.60 -1.36
N PHE A 195 11.64 3.79 -2.42
CA PHE A 195 11.50 2.35 -2.34
C PHE A 195 12.85 1.69 -2.63
N MET A 196 13.40 0.97 -1.66
CA MET A 196 14.73 0.37 -1.77
C MET A 196 14.71 -1.08 -2.24
N GLY A 197 13.58 -1.78 -2.13
CA GLY A 197 13.37 -3.12 -2.66
C GLY A 197 12.35 -3.12 -3.80
N ILE A 198 12.05 -4.32 -4.32
CA ILE A 198 11.06 -4.53 -5.38
C ILE A 198 9.70 -3.96 -4.94
N THR A 199 9.13 -3.10 -5.79
CA THR A 199 7.82 -2.49 -5.56
C THR A 199 6.83 -2.95 -6.62
N ARG A 200 5.72 -3.53 -6.16
CA ARG A 200 4.65 -4.01 -7.04
C ARG A 200 3.39 -3.17 -6.86
N PHE A 201 2.93 -2.59 -7.95
CA PHE A 201 1.64 -1.94 -8.17
C PHE A 201 0.83 -2.65 -9.26
N SER A 202 1.14 -3.91 -9.59
CA SER A 202 0.42 -4.69 -10.61
C SER A 202 -1.07 -4.84 -10.26
N ASP A 203 -1.95 -4.81 -11.26
CA ASP A 203 -3.41 -4.93 -11.08
C ASP A 203 -3.97 -3.86 -10.09
N LEU A 204 -3.34 -2.69 -10.04
CA LEU A 204 -3.81 -1.56 -9.23
C LEU A 204 -4.86 -0.78 -10.02
N ASP A 205 -6.01 -0.50 -9.40
CA ASP A 205 -7.10 0.26 -10.00
C ASP A 205 -7.29 1.59 -9.26
N CYS A 206 -7.12 2.71 -9.97
CA CYS A 206 -7.14 4.05 -9.39
C CYS A 206 -8.09 4.97 -10.17
N ASP A 207 -9.20 5.35 -9.54
CA ASP A 207 -10.19 6.25 -10.14
C ASP A 207 -9.71 7.71 -10.15
N GLY A 208 -9.03 8.13 -9.08
CA GLY A 208 -8.50 9.48 -8.93
C GLY A 208 -7.10 9.67 -9.51
N VAL A 209 -6.55 10.86 -9.26
CA VAL A 209 -5.16 11.19 -9.64
C VAL A 209 -4.19 10.27 -8.90
N SER A 210 -3.18 9.78 -9.62
CA SER A 210 -2.11 8.95 -9.09
C SER A 210 -0.78 9.70 -9.16
N ASP A 211 -0.23 10.06 -8.01
CA ASP A 211 0.92 10.96 -7.90
C ASP A 211 2.15 10.25 -7.33
N PHE A 212 3.05 9.89 -8.23
CA PHE A 212 4.37 9.29 -8.02
C PHE A 212 5.49 10.29 -8.32
N SER A 213 5.23 11.60 -8.31
CA SER A 213 6.26 12.59 -8.63
C SER A 213 7.42 12.52 -7.63
N LEU A 214 8.67 12.72 -8.08
CA LEU A 214 9.88 12.67 -7.24
C LEU A 214 10.15 11.30 -6.57
N VAL A 215 9.49 10.23 -7.02
CA VAL A 215 9.70 8.89 -6.45
C VAL A 215 11.08 8.35 -6.85
N ARG A 216 11.69 7.57 -5.96
CA ARG A 216 12.94 6.86 -6.23
C ARG A 216 12.74 5.37 -6.00
N PHE A 217 12.80 4.59 -7.08
CA PHE A 217 12.84 3.14 -7.02
C PHE A 217 14.29 2.67 -7.16
N ARG A 218 14.83 2.03 -6.13
CA ARG A 218 16.21 1.50 -6.13
C ARG A 218 16.30 0.07 -6.69
N ASP A 219 15.16 -0.53 -6.96
CA ASP A 219 14.99 -1.86 -7.53
C ASP A 219 13.82 -1.83 -8.54
N ASP A 220 13.30 -2.98 -8.95
CA ASP A 220 12.19 -3.12 -9.88
C ASP A 220 10.91 -2.39 -9.41
N ALA A 221 10.29 -1.68 -10.35
CA ALA A 221 8.99 -1.02 -10.21
C ALA A 221 8.00 -1.61 -11.22
N LEU A 222 7.03 -2.38 -10.73
CA LEU A 222 6.14 -3.20 -11.54
C LEU A 222 4.70 -2.69 -11.44
N PHE A 223 4.11 -2.28 -12.56
CA PHE A 223 2.78 -1.69 -12.66
C PHE A 223 1.88 -2.48 -13.62
N THR A 224 2.25 -3.73 -13.93
CA THR A 224 1.61 -4.51 -14.99
C THR A 224 0.10 -4.70 -14.75
N TYR A 225 -0.72 -4.56 -15.80
CA TYR A 225 -2.18 -4.74 -15.75
C TYR A 225 -2.93 -3.70 -14.90
N SER A 226 -2.32 -2.57 -14.57
CA SER A 226 -2.96 -1.53 -13.77
C SER A 226 -3.82 -0.58 -14.61
N ASN A 227 -4.86 -0.02 -13.99
CA ASN A 227 -5.77 0.94 -14.60
C ASN A 227 -5.74 2.27 -13.83
N PHE A 228 -5.51 3.35 -14.56
CA PHE A 228 -5.46 4.72 -14.03
C PHE A 228 -6.50 5.57 -14.75
N THR A 229 -7.61 5.84 -14.07
CA THR A 229 -8.70 6.64 -14.63
C THR A 229 -8.37 8.13 -14.62
N GLY A 230 -7.85 8.64 -13.50
CA GLY A 230 -7.33 10.00 -13.39
C GLY A 230 -5.91 10.15 -13.96
N ASP A 231 -5.38 11.38 -13.89
CA ASP A 231 -3.99 11.63 -14.32
C ASP A 231 -3.00 10.74 -13.55
N PHE A 232 -2.09 10.10 -14.26
CA PHE A 232 -0.89 9.46 -13.70
C PHE A 232 0.28 10.43 -13.80
N ARG A 233 0.95 10.70 -12.68
CA ARG A 233 2.07 11.65 -12.59
C ARG A 233 3.26 10.96 -11.96
N MET A 234 4.38 10.89 -12.65
CA MET A 234 5.65 10.35 -12.17
C MET A 234 6.80 11.26 -12.62
N ALA A 235 6.61 12.57 -12.61
CA ALA A 235 7.62 13.52 -13.07
C ALA A 235 8.81 13.58 -12.10
N ASN A 236 10.01 13.92 -12.61
CA ASN A 236 11.23 14.10 -11.82
C ASN A 236 11.64 12.86 -10.99
N SER A 237 11.39 11.67 -11.51
CA SER A 237 11.55 10.41 -10.78
C SER A 237 12.78 9.63 -11.24
N SER A 238 13.19 8.63 -10.47
CA SER A 238 14.25 7.71 -10.89
C SER A 238 13.93 6.24 -10.61
N VAL A 239 14.31 5.38 -11.56
CA VAL A 239 14.16 3.92 -11.45
C VAL A 239 15.51 3.28 -11.75
N GLN A 240 16.08 2.57 -10.77
CA GLN A 240 17.34 1.86 -10.92
C GLN A 240 17.15 0.49 -11.57
N GLY A 241 16.13 -0.25 -11.14
CA GLY A 241 15.77 -1.55 -11.70
C GLY A 241 14.93 -1.44 -12.97
N ARG A 242 14.21 -2.52 -13.28
CA ARG A 242 13.23 -2.54 -14.37
C ARG A 242 12.03 -1.65 -14.03
N PHE A 243 11.57 -0.88 -15.01
CA PHE A 243 10.29 -0.19 -14.96
C PHE A 243 9.30 -0.87 -15.91
N ASP A 244 8.27 -1.51 -15.36
CA ASP A 244 7.36 -2.35 -16.13
C ASP A 244 5.92 -1.82 -16.08
N LEU A 245 5.53 -1.10 -17.13
CA LEU A 245 4.16 -0.69 -17.42
C LEU A 245 3.62 -1.55 -18.57
N ASN A 246 3.75 -2.87 -18.52
CA ASN A 246 3.09 -3.74 -19.49
C ASN A 246 1.57 -3.79 -19.27
N SER A 247 0.79 -3.70 -20.36
CA SER A 247 -0.68 -3.82 -20.31
C SER A 247 -1.35 -2.87 -19.32
N VAL A 248 -0.86 -1.64 -19.22
CA VAL A 248 -1.46 -0.58 -18.39
C VAL A 248 -2.49 0.20 -19.20
N GLU A 249 -3.56 0.63 -18.55
CA GLU A 249 -4.56 1.51 -19.14
C GLU A 249 -4.53 2.89 -18.48
N PHE A 250 -4.15 3.93 -19.22
CA PHE A 250 -4.26 5.32 -18.80
C PHE A 250 -5.49 5.95 -19.48
N GLN A 251 -6.57 6.15 -18.72
CA GLN A 251 -7.81 6.73 -19.26
C GLN A 251 -7.75 8.26 -19.39
N ALA A 252 -6.79 8.89 -18.71
CA ALA A 252 -6.48 10.32 -18.81
C ALA A 252 -5.03 10.52 -19.28
N ASN A 253 -4.32 11.52 -18.74
CA ASN A 253 -2.93 11.78 -19.08
C ASN A 253 -1.97 10.95 -18.23
N ALA A 254 -0.82 10.59 -18.80
CA ALA A 254 0.31 10.00 -18.10
C ALA A 254 1.55 10.89 -18.31
N PHE A 255 2.04 11.48 -17.22
CA PHE A 255 3.19 12.38 -17.22
C PHE A 255 4.37 11.72 -16.52
N LEU A 256 5.42 11.35 -17.26
CA LEU A 256 6.65 10.76 -16.72
C LEU A 256 7.87 11.65 -17.02
N SER A 257 7.66 12.94 -17.29
CA SER A 257 8.71 13.89 -17.69
C SER A 257 9.86 13.98 -16.69
N ASP A 258 11.03 14.43 -17.17
CA ASP A 258 12.21 14.70 -16.34
C ASP A 258 12.70 13.49 -15.52
N SER A 259 12.35 12.27 -15.95
CA SER A 259 12.66 11.05 -15.20
C SER A 259 13.87 10.30 -15.76
N LYS A 260 14.53 9.52 -14.91
CA LYS A 260 15.74 8.75 -15.26
C LYS A 260 15.52 7.27 -15.02
N PHE A 261 15.69 6.48 -16.08
CA PHE A 261 15.53 5.03 -16.05
C PHE A 261 16.88 4.38 -16.34
N PHE A 262 17.40 3.63 -15.37
CA PHE A 262 18.71 2.97 -15.49
C PHE A 262 18.61 1.50 -15.92
N GLY A 263 17.47 0.86 -15.64
CA GLY A 263 17.16 -0.49 -16.11
C GLY A 263 16.24 -0.51 -17.33
N PRO A 264 15.84 -1.72 -17.77
CA PRO A 264 14.91 -1.89 -18.88
C PRO A 264 13.56 -1.23 -18.61
N VAL A 265 13.00 -0.60 -19.64
CA VAL A 265 11.68 0.04 -19.59
C VAL A 265 10.72 -0.66 -20.56
N ASN A 266 9.58 -1.08 -20.05
CA ASN A 266 8.56 -1.79 -20.81
C ASN A 266 7.23 -1.04 -20.77
N PHE A 267 6.75 -0.59 -21.93
CA PHE A 267 5.43 -0.01 -22.14
C PHE A 267 4.57 -0.90 -23.05
N SER A 268 4.98 -2.14 -23.33
CA SER A 268 4.27 -2.99 -24.29
C SER A 268 2.80 -3.20 -23.90
N LYS A 269 1.91 -3.21 -24.89
CA LYS A 269 0.45 -3.39 -24.74
C LYS A 269 -0.24 -2.33 -23.86
N THR A 270 0.44 -1.24 -23.52
CA THR A 270 -0.17 -0.15 -22.76
C THR A 270 -0.96 0.76 -23.65
N SER A 271 -2.07 1.28 -23.12
CA SER A 271 -2.93 2.23 -23.81
C SER A 271 -3.01 3.56 -23.06
N VAL A 272 -3.08 4.66 -23.80
CA VAL A 272 -3.26 6.01 -23.25
C VAL A 272 -4.30 6.78 -24.05
N LYS A 273 -5.34 7.28 -23.38
CA LYS A 273 -6.38 8.10 -24.00
C LYS A 273 -6.00 9.58 -24.06
N GLY A 274 -5.31 10.08 -23.03
CA GLY A 274 -4.82 11.47 -22.97
C GLY A 274 -3.41 11.62 -23.54
N LYS A 275 -2.67 12.57 -22.97
CA LYS A 275 -1.25 12.79 -23.28
C LYS A 275 -0.38 11.74 -22.60
N PHE A 276 0.68 11.34 -23.28
CA PHE A 276 1.76 10.52 -22.74
C PHE A 276 3.07 11.29 -22.88
N ASP A 277 3.55 11.80 -21.75
CA ASP A 277 4.67 12.74 -21.72
C ASP A 277 5.92 12.09 -21.13
N LEU A 278 6.93 11.93 -21.96
CA LEU A 278 8.28 11.49 -21.63
C LEU A 278 9.31 12.61 -21.80
N SER A 279 8.89 13.87 -21.97
CA SER A 279 9.79 14.99 -22.21
C SER A 279 10.91 15.05 -21.19
N HIS A 280 12.11 15.39 -21.67
CA HIS A 280 13.33 15.48 -20.86
C HIS A 280 13.73 14.21 -20.08
N SER A 281 13.08 13.07 -20.32
CA SER A 281 13.43 11.81 -19.66
C SER A 281 14.66 11.16 -20.31
N ILE A 282 15.42 10.42 -19.50
CA ILE A 282 16.65 9.76 -19.93
C ILE A 282 16.52 8.26 -19.68
N PHE A 283 16.70 7.48 -20.75
CA PHE A 283 16.74 6.03 -20.72
C PHE A 283 18.18 5.56 -20.91
N TYR A 284 18.76 4.95 -19.89
CA TYR A 284 20.12 4.41 -19.99
C TYR A 284 20.08 2.96 -20.50
N ALA A 285 21.11 2.59 -21.25
CA ALA A 285 21.40 1.24 -21.77
C ALA A 285 20.43 0.70 -22.84
N ASN A 286 19.12 0.90 -22.69
CA ASN A 286 18.10 0.28 -23.53
C ASN A 286 17.08 1.30 -24.03
N SER A 287 16.60 1.09 -25.25
CA SER A 287 15.39 1.76 -25.75
C SER A 287 14.16 1.18 -25.02
N PRO A 288 13.17 1.99 -24.65
CA PRO A 288 11.92 1.46 -24.10
C PRO A 288 11.17 0.58 -25.11
N ASP A 289 10.55 -0.48 -24.63
CA ASP A 289 9.68 -1.32 -25.46
C ASP A 289 8.27 -0.71 -25.57
N PHE A 290 7.85 -0.41 -26.80
CA PHE A 290 6.51 0.12 -27.13
C PHE A 290 5.69 -0.88 -27.98
N SER A 291 6.05 -2.17 -27.98
CA SER A 291 5.34 -3.18 -28.76
C SER A 291 3.86 -3.20 -28.39
N GLU A 292 2.98 -3.07 -29.39
CA GLU A 292 1.52 -3.00 -29.19
C GLU A 292 1.04 -1.83 -28.30
N PHE A 293 1.85 -0.76 -28.13
CA PHE A 293 1.42 0.45 -27.42
C PHE A 293 0.35 1.21 -28.23
N VAL A 294 -0.73 1.62 -27.56
CA VAL A 294 -1.91 2.24 -28.18
C VAL A 294 -2.10 3.66 -27.67
N PHE A 295 -2.27 4.61 -28.59
CA PHE A 295 -2.58 6.01 -28.29
C PHE A 295 -3.56 6.55 -29.33
N LEU A 296 -4.33 7.59 -28.96
CA LEU A 296 -5.37 8.13 -29.85
C LEU A 296 -4.80 8.87 -31.07
N SER A 297 -3.73 9.64 -30.88
CA SER A 297 -3.12 10.41 -31.96
C SER A 297 -1.66 10.78 -31.66
N PRO A 298 -0.76 10.87 -32.66
CA PRO A 298 0.66 11.11 -32.44
C PRO A 298 1.00 12.36 -31.63
N GLU A 299 0.21 13.43 -31.72
CA GLU A 299 0.40 14.67 -30.95
C GLU A 299 0.21 14.50 -29.44
N ASN A 300 -0.40 13.40 -29.00
CA ASN A 300 -0.50 13.07 -27.58
C ASN A 300 0.81 12.51 -27.02
N ILE A 301 1.77 12.11 -27.86
CA ILE A 301 3.06 11.59 -27.43
C ILE A 301 4.09 12.73 -27.39
N ILE A 302 4.53 13.11 -26.19
CA ILE A 302 5.48 14.20 -25.97
C ILE A 302 6.83 13.61 -25.59
N ILE A 303 7.81 13.74 -26.48
CA ILE A 303 9.18 13.21 -26.29
C ILE A 303 10.26 14.29 -26.44
N SER A 304 9.88 15.56 -26.41
CA SER A 304 10.82 16.67 -26.56
C SER A 304 11.93 16.60 -25.50
N GLY A 305 13.18 16.52 -25.95
CA GLY A 305 14.33 16.42 -25.05
C GLY A 305 14.53 15.05 -24.40
N ALA A 306 13.70 14.06 -24.68
CA ALA A 306 13.92 12.68 -24.24
C ALA A 306 15.16 12.10 -24.93
N LYS A 307 15.95 11.29 -24.22
CA LYS A 307 17.23 10.76 -24.72
C LYS A 307 17.43 9.30 -24.32
N ILE A 308 18.09 8.56 -25.20
CA ILE A 308 18.63 7.23 -24.90
C ILE A 308 20.15 7.36 -24.81
N VAL A 309 20.74 6.85 -23.73
CA VAL A 309 22.17 6.91 -23.46
C VAL A 309 22.72 5.49 -23.33
N TYR A 310 23.43 5.04 -24.36
CA TYR A 310 24.16 3.77 -24.35
C TYR A 310 25.48 3.91 -23.57
N TYR A 311 25.84 2.89 -22.80
CA TYR A 311 27.06 2.92 -21.95
C TYR A 311 28.35 3.11 -22.76
N ASP A 312 28.39 2.64 -24.01
CA ASP A 312 29.55 2.81 -24.89
C ASP A 312 29.85 4.28 -25.25
N ASN A 313 28.87 5.18 -25.06
CA ASN A 313 29.03 6.62 -25.27
C ASN A 313 29.50 7.37 -24.02
N LEU A 314 29.69 6.67 -22.88
CA LEU A 314 30.27 7.25 -21.69
C LEU A 314 31.79 7.20 -21.83
N LEU A 315 32.40 8.34 -22.15
CA LEU A 315 33.85 8.48 -22.09
C LEU A 315 34.32 8.05 -20.68
N PRO A 316 35.34 7.18 -20.56
CA PRO A 316 35.87 6.82 -19.26
C PRO A 316 36.28 8.11 -18.55
N LEU A 317 35.84 8.26 -17.29
CA LEU A 317 36.33 9.32 -16.42
C LEU A 317 37.86 9.28 -16.47
N LYS A 318 38.47 10.32 -17.05
CA LYS A 318 39.92 10.51 -16.93
C LYS A 318 40.20 10.59 -15.44
N LYS A 319 40.79 9.53 -14.89
CA LYS A 319 41.40 9.59 -13.56
C LYS A 319 42.49 10.66 -13.64
N ASN A 320 42.25 11.81 -13.01
CA ASN A 320 43.30 12.74 -12.62
C ASN A 320 43.85 12.28 -11.27
#